data_AF-A0A3P6U7W6-F1
#
_entry.id   AF-A0A3P6U7W6-F1
#
_cell.length_a   1.000
_cell.length_b   1.000
_cell.length_c   1.000
_cell.angle_alpha   90.00
_cell.angle_beta   90.00
_cell.angle_gamma   90.00
#
_symmetry.space_group_name_H-M   'P 1'
#
loop_
_entity.id
_entity.type
_entity.pdbx_description
1 polymer ?
#
loop_
_entity_poly.entity_id
_entity_poly.type
_entity_poly.pdbx_seq_one_letter_code
_entity_poly.pdbx_strand_id
1 'polypeptide(L)'
;MLTLKNCRVQHHVSAAIALIAIFLMGLTSALNIVFLANQDSVWGFPLLISGVLFCLLAIIYGANKFRLKIVNEFGHRDWNLPRIWVVIVVCIFPALGTVFVLWNVVDNILGSPSWSSLSLDSFLVVIIEWLILLALLIILNIIIVKCRLNFFQMDSGQGYNPYRLEEIPPYENDLILDLEVELSESRSKGSESVKEF
;
A
#
# COMPACT_ATOMS: atom_id res chain seq x y z
N MET A 1 -8.50 6.11 -1.57
CA MET A 1 -8.07 4.97 -2.40
C MET A 1 -8.98 4.93 -3.62
N LEU A 2 -8.45 5.14 -4.82
CA LEU A 2 -9.24 5.31 -6.05
C LEU A 2 -9.51 3.92 -6.65
N THR A 3 -10.61 3.29 -6.24
CA THR A 3 -10.96 1.95 -6.70
C THR A 3 -11.80 2.06 -7.97
N LEU A 4 -11.39 1.38 -9.05
CA LEU A 4 -12.09 1.32 -10.36
C LEU A 4 -13.59 0.92 -10.27
N LYS A 5 -14.02 0.46 -9.09
CA LYS A 5 -15.42 0.22 -8.71
C LYS A 5 -16.30 1.47 -8.85
N ASN A 6 -15.76 2.68 -8.64
CA ASN A 6 -16.48 3.96 -8.79
C ASN A 6 -16.78 4.31 -10.26
N CYS A 7 -16.17 3.63 -11.24
CA CYS A 7 -16.41 3.86 -12.66
C CYS A 7 -17.60 3.09 -13.24
N ARG A 8 -18.36 2.31 -12.44
CA ARG A 8 -19.32 1.28 -12.91
C ARG A 8 -18.73 0.20 -13.84
N VAL A 9 -17.40 0.06 -13.90
CA VAL A 9 -16.73 -0.98 -14.69
C VAL A 9 -16.71 -2.28 -13.89
N GLN A 10 -17.11 -3.38 -14.52
CA GLN A 10 -17.07 -4.71 -13.90
C GLN A 10 -15.61 -5.10 -13.60
N HIS A 11 -15.37 -5.69 -12.42
CA HIS A 11 -14.04 -6.04 -11.92
C HIS A 11 -13.19 -6.84 -12.93
N HIS A 12 -13.82 -7.72 -13.70
CA HIS A 12 -13.13 -8.52 -14.71
C HIS A 12 -12.64 -7.69 -15.90
N VAL A 13 -13.35 -6.63 -16.30
CA VAL A 13 -12.92 -5.73 -17.39
C VAL A 13 -11.72 -4.91 -16.93
N SER A 14 -11.74 -4.40 -15.70
CA SER A 14 -10.58 -3.70 -15.12
C SER A 14 -9.36 -4.60 -15.02
N ALA A 15 -9.54 -5.85 -14.56
CA ALA A 15 -8.46 -6.83 -14.49
C ALA A 15 -7.93 -7.18 -15.89
N ALA A 16 -8.81 -7.35 -16.88
CA ALA A 16 -8.40 -7.63 -18.27
C ALA A 16 -7.60 -6.47 -18.87
N ILE A 17 -8.04 -5.22 -18.67
CA ILE A 17 -7.31 -4.04 -19.15
C ILE A 17 -5.92 -3.96 -18.49
N ALA A 18 -5.84 -4.16 -17.18
CA ALA A 18 -4.57 -4.16 -16.46
C ALA A 18 -3.62 -5.26 -16.98
N LEU A 19 -4.13 -6.48 -17.18
CA LEU A 19 -3.34 -7.59 -17.72
C LEU A 19 -2.81 -7.28 -19.13
N ILE A 20 -3.65 -6.75 -20.01
CA ILE A 20 -3.25 -6.39 -21.37
C ILE A 20 -2.19 -5.28 -21.34
N ALA A 21 -2.37 -4.27 -20.48
CA ALA A 21 -1.41 -3.18 -20.33
C ALA A 21 -0.05 -3.67 -19.82
N ILE A 22 -0.03 -4.52 -18.78
CA ILE A 22 1.20 -5.11 -18.23
C ILE A 22 1.87 -5.99 -19.27
N PHE A 23 1.11 -6.80 -20.01
CA PHE A 23 1.65 -7.65 -21.06
C PHE A 23 2.32 -6.83 -22.18
N LEU A 24 1.66 -5.78 -22.66
CA LEU A 24 2.22 -4.91 -23.70
C LEU A 24 3.47 -4.16 -23.23
N MET A 25 3.46 -3.61 -22.01
CA MET A 25 4.63 -2.93 -21.44
C MET A 25 5.77 -3.91 -21.12
N GLY A 26 5.45 -5.13 -20.71
CA GLY A 26 6.45 -6.19 -20.50
C GLY A 26 7.06 -6.67 -21.81
N LEU A 27 6.26 -6.75 -22.88
CA LEU A 27 6.74 -7.13 -24.20
C LEU A 27 7.72 -6.12 -24.78
N THR A 28 7.44 -4.82 -24.67
CA THR A 28 8.38 -3.77 -25.12
C THR A 28 9.68 -3.79 -24.33
N SER A 29 9.61 -4.13 -23.03
CA SER A 29 10.77 -4.33 -22.15
C SER A 29 11.63 -5.54 -22.55
N ALA A 30 11.01 -6.66 -22.94
CA ALA A 30 11.72 -7.86 -23.39
C ALA A 30 12.44 -7.68 -24.75
N LEU A 31 11.96 -6.76 -25.59
CA LEU A 31 12.53 -6.52 -26.93
C LEU A 31 13.74 -5.58 -26.92
N ASN A 32 13.90 -4.73 -25.89
CA ASN A 32 14.99 -3.76 -25.83
C ASN A 32 15.52 -3.60 -24.39
N ILE A 33 16.77 -4.01 -24.17
CA ILE A 33 17.44 -3.93 -22.87
C ILE A 33 17.62 -2.49 -22.35
N VAL A 34 17.83 -1.52 -23.25
CA VAL A 34 17.94 -0.09 -22.90
C VAL A 34 16.61 0.43 -22.38
N PHE A 35 15.50 -0.03 -22.96
CA PHE A 35 14.17 0.34 -22.51
C PHE A 35 13.83 -0.27 -21.15
N LEU A 36 14.24 -1.51 -20.90
CA LEU A 36 14.12 -2.15 -19.59
C LEU A 36 14.94 -1.40 -18.52
N ALA A 37 16.18 -0.99 -18.84
CA ALA A 37 17.03 -0.24 -17.93
C ALA A 37 16.45 1.14 -17.57
N ASN A 38 15.88 1.86 -18.55
CA ASN A 38 15.19 3.12 -18.28
C ASN A 38 13.93 2.90 -17.43
N GLN A 39 13.10 1.90 -17.73
CA GLN A 39 11.91 1.59 -16.92
C GLN A 39 12.26 1.30 -15.46
N ASP A 40 13.25 0.44 -15.22
CA ASP A 40 13.68 0.07 -13.87
C ASP A 40 14.20 1.29 -13.12
N SER A 41 14.99 2.15 -13.77
CA SER A 41 15.48 3.39 -13.17
C SER A 41 14.33 4.35 -12.85
N VAL A 42 13.47 4.65 -13.83
CA VAL A 42 12.37 5.61 -13.67
C VAL A 42 11.41 5.22 -12.56
N TRP A 43 11.04 3.93 -12.46
CA TRP A 43 10.07 3.48 -11.46
C TRP A 43 10.72 3.02 -10.15
N GLY A 44 11.96 2.54 -10.18
CA GLY A 44 12.69 2.03 -9.02
C GLY A 44 13.21 3.12 -8.08
N PHE A 45 13.84 4.19 -8.61
CA PHE A 45 14.38 5.29 -7.80
C PHE A 45 13.34 5.92 -6.84
N PRO A 46 12.14 6.28 -7.31
CA PRO A 46 11.11 6.89 -6.49
C PRO A 46 10.43 5.90 -5.55
N LEU A 47 10.39 4.61 -5.91
CA LEU A 47 9.90 3.55 -5.02
C LEU A 47 10.78 3.44 -3.77
N LEU A 48 12.10 3.57 -3.93
CA LEU A 48 13.05 3.62 -2.81
C LEU A 48 12.84 4.86 -1.94
N ILE A 49 12.68 6.03 -2.56
CA ILE A 49 12.39 7.28 -1.85
C ILE A 49 11.08 7.17 -1.07
N SER A 50 10.03 6.62 -1.68
CA SER A 50 8.73 6.36 -1.05
C SER A 50 8.86 5.43 0.16
N GLY A 51 9.70 4.38 0.07
CA GLY A 51 9.98 3.48 1.19
C GLY A 51 10.63 4.18 2.39
N VAL A 52 11.60 5.08 2.13
CA VAL A 52 12.23 5.89 3.19
C VAL A 52 11.22 6.86 3.81
N LEU A 53 10.40 7.52 3.00
CA LEU A 53 9.33 8.41 3.48
C LEU A 53 8.28 7.66 4.32
N PHE A 54 7.95 6.43 3.94
CA PHE A 54 7.04 5.59 4.71
C PHE A 54 7.62 5.24 6.09
N CYS A 55 8.91 4.93 6.17
CA CYS A 55 9.58 4.72 7.45
C CYS A 55 9.63 6.00 8.30
N LEU A 56 9.88 7.16 7.68
CA LEU A 56 9.82 8.46 8.36
C LEU A 56 8.43 8.74 8.94
N LEU A 57 7.37 8.40 8.21
CA LEU A 57 5.99 8.53 8.71
C LEU A 57 5.77 7.67 9.97
N ALA A 58 6.27 6.43 9.97
CA ALA A 58 6.22 5.56 11.14
C ALA A 58 7.01 6.12 12.33
N ILE A 59 8.12 6.82 12.08
CA ILE A 59 8.91 7.52 13.11
C ILE A 59 8.13 8.70 13.68
N ILE A 60 7.55 9.55 12.83
CA ILE A 60 6.78 10.73 13.23
C ILE A 60 5.55 10.35 14.07
N TYR A 61 4.84 9.28 13.69
CA TYR A 61 3.72 8.75 14.46
C TYR A 61 4.14 8.17 15.82
N GLY A 62 5.41 7.83 15.97
CA GLY A 62 5.99 7.18 17.13
C GLY A 62 6.00 5.67 16.93
N ALA A 63 7.15 5.12 16.57
CA ALA A 63 7.28 3.72 16.16
C ALA A 63 6.86 2.70 17.25
N ASN A 64 7.01 3.05 18.54
CA ASN A 64 6.48 2.23 19.64
C ASN A 64 4.94 2.26 19.72
N LYS A 65 4.31 3.43 19.47
CA LYS A 65 2.85 3.55 19.40
C LYS A 65 2.30 2.85 18.16
N PHE A 66 2.98 2.98 17.02
CA PHE A 66 2.67 2.26 15.79
C PHE A 66 2.62 0.75 16.03
N ARG A 67 3.69 0.17 16.59
CA ARG A 67 3.76 -1.26 16.86
C ARG A 67 2.65 -1.74 17.81
N LEU A 68 2.43 -1.03 18.91
CA LEU A 68 1.47 -1.47 19.92
C LEU A 68 0.03 -1.31 19.45
N LYS A 69 -0.34 -0.11 18.97
CA LYS A 69 -1.72 0.20 18.61
C LYS A 69 -2.15 -0.31 17.24
N ILE A 70 -1.25 -0.34 16.25
CA ILE A 70 -1.62 -0.72 14.87
C ILE A 70 -1.38 -2.19 14.60
N VAL A 71 -0.30 -2.77 15.14
CA VAL A 71 0.04 -4.18 14.86
C VAL A 71 -0.48 -5.11 15.94
N ASN A 72 -0.11 -4.87 17.20
CA ASN A 72 -0.42 -5.83 18.27
C ASN A 72 -1.88 -5.77 18.76
N GLU A 73 -2.53 -4.61 18.70
CA GLU A 73 -3.91 -4.45 19.19
C GLU A 73 -4.96 -4.85 18.14
N PHE A 74 -4.64 -4.72 16.84
CA PHE A 74 -5.50 -5.20 15.75
C PHE A 74 -5.25 -6.67 15.36
N GLY A 75 -4.11 -7.26 15.73
CA GLY A 75 -3.78 -8.66 15.44
C GLY A 75 -4.47 -9.63 16.39
N HIS A 76 -5.63 -10.17 16.03
CA HIS A 76 -6.28 -11.23 16.80
C HIS A 76 -5.52 -12.55 16.66
N ARG A 77 -4.98 -13.08 17.78
CA ARG A 77 -4.19 -14.33 17.87
C ARG A 77 -2.86 -14.37 17.10
N ASP A 78 -2.37 -13.22 16.64
CA ASP A 78 -1.08 -13.15 15.93
C ASP A 78 0.12 -12.96 16.86
N TRP A 79 1.31 -13.31 16.37
CA TRP A 79 2.56 -13.18 17.12
C TRP A 79 2.89 -11.72 17.42
N ASN A 80 3.01 -11.38 18.71
CA ASN A 80 3.33 -10.03 19.15
C ASN A 80 4.67 -9.57 18.57
N LEU A 81 4.67 -8.40 17.94
CA LEU A 81 5.87 -7.91 17.27
C LEU A 81 6.95 -7.48 18.28
N PRO A 82 8.17 -8.04 18.22
CA PRO A 82 9.21 -7.78 19.20
C PRO A 82 9.74 -6.35 19.10
N ARG A 83 10.34 -5.85 20.18
CA ARG A 83 10.85 -4.46 20.22
C ARG A 83 11.99 -4.21 19.23
N ILE A 84 12.70 -5.26 18.84
CA ILE A 84 13.74 -5.22 17.79
C ILE A 84 13.17 -4.75 16.45
N TRP A 85 11.91 -5.07 16.12
CA TRP A 85 11.30 -4.61 14.87
C TRP A 85 11.28 -3.08 14.77
N VAL A 86 11.07 -2.40 15.90
CA VAL A 86 11.11 -0.93 15.98
C VAL A 86 12.49 -0.41 15.60
N VAL A 87 13.56 -1.04 16.10
CA VAL A 87 14.94 -0.65 15.77
C VAL A 87 15.23 -0.87 14.28
N ILE A 88 14.76 -1.98 13.73
CA ILE A 88 14.94 -2.29 12.30
C ILE A 88 14.24 -1.24 11.42
N VAL A 89 12.98 -0.91 11.71
CA VAL A 89 12.18 0.05 10.91
C VAL A 89 12.58 1.50 11.12
N VAL A 90 13.01 1.87 12.32
CA VAL A 90 13.40 3.26 12.62
C VAL A 90 14.83 3.57 12.21
N CYS A 91 15.73 2.58 12.28
CA CYS A 91 17.16 2.82 12.13
C CYS A 91 17.72 2.11 10.90
N ILE A 92 17.53 0.79 10.78
CA ILE A 92 18.18 -0.01 9.73
C ILE A 92 17.60 0.30 8.34
N PHE A 93 16.29 0.23 8.17
CA PHE A 93 15.66 0.46 6.87
C PHE A 93 15.87 1.87 6.31
N PRO A 94 15.69 2.95 7.11
CA PRO A 94 15.98 4.30 6.64
C PRO A 94 17.46 4.48 6.29
N ALA A 95 18.37 3.97 7.11
CA ALA A 95 19.80 4.08 6.83
C ALA A 95 20.20 3.35 5.54
N LEU A 96 19.74 2.11 5.35
CA LEU A 96 20.00 1.35 4.12
C LEU A 96 19.40 2.05 2.90
N GLY A 97 18.15 2.51 2.99
CA GLY A 97 17.49 3.23 1.90
C GLY A 97 18.22 4.52 1.53
N THR A 98 18.62 5.33 2.52
CA THR A 98 19.36 6.57 2.26
C THR A 98 20.74 6.32 1.67
N VAL A 99 21.51 5.37 2.21
CA VAL A 99 22.84 5.02 1.66
C VAL A 99 22.71 4.51 0.24
N PHE A 100 21.73 3.65 -0.04
CA PHE A 100 21.52 3.12 -1.38
C PHE A 100 21.11 4.21 -2.37
N VAL A 101 20.19 5.11 -2.00
CA VAL A 101 19.79 6.26 -2.84
C VAL A 101 20.99 7.17 -3.10
N LEU A 102 21.75 7.54 -2.07
CA LEU A 102 22.94 8.40 -2.23
C LEU A 102 24.00 7.73 -3.10
N TRP A 103 24.25 6.44 -2.89
CA TRP A 103 25.19 5.66 -3.70
C TRP A 103 24.80 5.70 -5.18
N ASN A 104 23.54 5.40 -5.49
CA ASN A 104 23.08 5.40 -6.87
C ASN A 104 23.20 6.78 -7.51
N VAL A 105 22.88 7.86 -6.78
CA VAL A 105 23.04 9.23 -7.29
C VAL A 105 24.52 9.53 -7.61
N VAL A 106 25.43 9.17 -6.71
CA VAL A 106 26.88 9.39 -6.90
C VAL A 106 27.42 8.57 -8.08
N ASP A 107 27.02 7.30 -8.18
CA ASP A 107 27.43 6.41 -9.27
C ASP A 107 26.94 6.91 -10.64
N ASN A 108 25.70 7.42 -10.71
CA ASN A 108 25.15 7.99 -11.93
C ASN A 108 25.89 9.27 -12.37
N ILE A 109 26.32 10.11 -11.43
CA ILE A 109 27.01 11.38 -11.71
C ILE A 109 28.49 11.16 -12.07
N LEU A 110 29.19 10.27 -11.37
CA LEU A 110 30.63 10.03 -11.55
C LEU A 110 30.95 8.99 -12.62
N GLY A 111 30.08 7.99 -12.82
CA GLY A 111 30.29 6.88 -13.73
C GLY A 111 30.10 7.22 -15.21
N SER A 112 29.43 8.33 -15.53
CA SER A 112 29.17 8.75 -16.92
C SER A 112 29.56 10.22 -17.17
N PRO A 113 30.71 10.52 -17.81
CA PRO A 113 31.10 11.90 -18.14
C PRO A 113 30.17 12.60 -19.15
N SER A 114 29.19 11.88 -19.70
CA SER A 114 28.10 12.36 -20.55
C SER A 114 26.74 12.38 -19.84
N TRP A 115 26.69 12.58 -18.52
CA TRP A 115 25.45 12.74 -17.73
C TRP A 115 24.45 13.76 -18.31
N SER A 116 24.92 14.69 -19.14
CA SER A 116 24.11 15.71 -19.85
C SER A 116 23.71 15.34 -21.28
N SER A 117 24.14 14.20 -21.82
CA SER A 117 23.72 13.74 -23.14
C SER A 117 22.30 13.18 -23.06
N LEU A 118 21.44 13.55 -24.02
CA LEU A 118 20.04 13.12 -24.11
C LEU A 118 19.97 11.67 -24.64
N SER A 119 20.51 10.73 -23.88
CA SER A 119 20.41 9.29 -24.13
C SER A 119 19.44 8.66 -23.14
N LEU A 120 18.75 7.60 -23.57
CA LEU A 120 17.71 6.93 -22.77
C LEU A 120 18.24 6.36 -21.44
N ASP A 121 19.56 6.15 -21.33
CA ASP A 121 20.20 5.67 -20.10
C ASP A 121 20.62 6.81 -19.14
N SER A 122 20.31 8.06 -19.46
CA SER A 122 20.82 9.21 -18.70
C SER A 122 19.88 9.60 -17.55
N PHE A 123 20.45 9.89 -16.38
CA PHE A 123 19.73 10.32 -15.18
C PHE A 123 18.85 11.56 -15.40
N LEU A 124 19.22 12.46 -16.32
CA LEU A 124 18.39 13.61 -16.69
C LEU A 124 17.06 13.22 -17.35
N VAL A 125 17.04 12.14 -18.14
CA VAL A 125 15.81 11.64 -18.77
C VAL A 125 14.84 11.16 -17.70
N VAL A 126 15.33 10.48 -16.66
CA VAL A 126 14.52 10.06 -15.50
C VAL A 126 13.83 11.26 -14.84
N ILE A 127 14.56 12.35 -14.59
CA ILE A 127 13.98 13.56 -14.00
C ILE A 127 12.93 14.19 -14.92
N ILE A 128 13.20 14.25 -16.22
CA ILE A 128 12.27 14.79 -17.22
C ILE A 128 10.98 13.96 -17.28
N GLU A 129 11.09 12.63 -17.31
CA GLU A 129 9.93 11.73 -17.30
C GLU A 129 9.06 11.93 -16.05
N TRP A 130 9.69 12.10 -14.88
CA TRP A 130 8.97 12.42 -13.64
C TRP A 130 8.30 13.79 -13.67
N LEU A 131 8.94 14.81 -14.23
CA LEU A 131 8.32 16.13 -14.41
C LEU A 131 7.13 16.06 -15.37
N ILE A 132 7.24 15.29 -16.46
CA ILE A 132 6.13 15.06 -17.40
C ILE A 132 4.99 14.34 -16.69
N LEU A 133 5.27 13.30 -15.91
CA LEU A 133 4.26 12.56 -15.14
C LEU A 133 3.54 13.46 -14.13
N LEU A 134 4.30 14.30 -13.41
CA LEU A 134 3.76 15.26 -12.44
C LEU A 134 2.88 16.31 -13.14
N ALA A 135 3.35 16.86 -14.25
CA ALA A 135 2.57 17.79 -15.07
C ALA A 135 1.27 17.14 -15.57
N LEU A 136 1.34 15.91 -16.07
CA LEU A 136 0.16 15.14 -16.50
C LEU A 136 -0.84 14.96 -15.35
N LEU A 137 -0.36 14.62 -14.16
CA LEU A 137 -1.19 14.42 -12.98
C LEU A 137 -1.87 15.73 -12.54
N ILE A 138 -1.14 16.86 -12.56
CA ILE A 138 -1.70 18.19 -12.28
C ILE A 138 -2.75 18.56 -13.33
N ILE A 139 -2.46 18.36 -14.62
CA ILE A 139 -3.41 18.65 -15.71
C ILE A 139 -4.67 17.82 -15.53
N LEU A 140 -4.53 16.51 -15.25
CA LEU A 140 -5.66 15.63 -15.01
C LEU A 140 -6.49 16.09 -13.79
N ASN A 141 -5.83 16.50 -12.71
CA ASN A 141 -6.50 17.05 -11.54
C ASN A 141 -7.28 18.33 -11.87
N ILE A 142 -6.68 19.26 -12.61
CA ILE A 142 -7.34 20.50 -13.07
C ILE A 142 -8.54 20.17 -13.97
N ILE A 143 -8.40 19.20 -14.89
CA ILE A 143 -9.49 18.75 -15.76
C ILE A 143 -10.63 18.18 -14.92
N ILE A 144 -10.35 17.30 -13.95
CA ILE A 144 -11.38 16.71 -13.07
C ILE A 144 -12.15 17.80 -12.32
N VAL A 145 -11.43 18.76 -11.73
CA VAL A 145 -12.04 19.88 -10.98
C VAL A 145 -12.86 20.79 -11.91
N LYS A 146 -12.33 21.13 -13.09
CA LYS A 146 -12.97 22.05 -14.04
C LYS A 146 -14.16 21.44 -14.78
N CYS A 147 -14.07 20.17 -15.16
CA CYS A 147 -15.15 19.44 -15.83
C CYS A 147 -16.25 18.98 -14.88
N ARG A 148 -16.14 19.23 -13.56
CA ARG A 148 -17.12 18.81 -12.53
C ARG A 148 -17.52 17.34 -12.72
N LEU A 149 -16.53 16.49 -13.03
CA LEU A 149 -16.75 15.06 -13.15
C LEU A 149 -17.16 14.55 -11.76
N ASN A 150 -18.44 14.22 -11.58
CA ASN A 150 -19.02 13.61 -10.37
C ASN A 150 -18.56 12.15 -10.18
N PHE A 151 -17.25 11.93 -10.32
CA PHE A 151 -16.58 10.63 -10.18
C PHE A 151 -16.43 10.23 -8.70
N PHE A 152 -16.39 11.24 -7.82
CA PHE A 152 -16.43 11.09 -6.38
C PHE A 152 -17.89 10.93 -5.91
N GLN A 153 -18.54 9.82 -6.26
CA GLN A 153 -19.57 9.31 -5.36
C GLN A 153 -18.84 8.74 -4.15
N MET A 154 -18.76 9.57 -3.11
CA MET A 154 -18.27 9.15 -1.81
C MET A 154 -19.30 8.16 -1.28
N ASP A 155 -18.94 6.87 -1.30
CA ASP A 155 -19.76 5.87 -0.65
C ASP A 155 -19.77 6.24 0.84
N SER A 156 -20.93 6.68 1.34
CA SER A 156 -21.14 7.06 2.74
C SER A 156 -21.20 5.84 3.66
N GLY A 157 -20.71 4.68 3.18
CA GLY A 157 -20.60 3.44 3.93
C GLY A 157 -19.33 3.38 4.78
N GLN A 158 -19.44 3.87 6.01
CA GLN A 158 -18.93 3.20 7.22
C GLN A 158 -17.43 2.81 7.23
N GLY A 159 -16.56 3.81 7.38
CA GLY A 159 -15.19 3.61 7.88
C GLY A 159 -15.07 4.19 9.29
N TYR A 160 -14.54 3.43 10.24
CA TYR A 160 -14.28 3.93 11.60
C TYR A 160 -13.24 5.05 11.56
N ASN A 161 -13.47 6.09 12.37
CA ASN A 161 -12.55 7.22 12.44
C ASN A 161 -11.23 6.78 13.10
N PRO A 162 -10.09 6.81 12.38
CA PRO A 162 -8.81 6.31 12.92
C PRO A 162 -8.28 7.15 14.10
N TYR A 163 -8.85 8.33 14.35
CA TYR A 163 -8.52 9.19 15.50
C TYR A 163 -9.48 9.02 16.67
N ARG A 164 -10.54 8.21 16.52
CA ARG A 164 -11.59 7.98 17.52
C ARG A 164 -11.78 6.48 17.72
N LEU A 165 -10.71 5.84 18.19
CA LEU A 165 -10.64 4.39 18.40
C LEU A 165 -11.65 3.88 19.45
N GLU A 166 -12.19 4.77 20.28
CA GLU A 166 -13.26 4.48 21.24
C GLU A 166 -14.63 4.18 20.59
N GLU A 167 -14.82 4.53 19.31
CA GLU A 167 -16.06 4.27 18.56
C GLU A 167 -16.11 2.87 17.93
N ILE A 168 -15.01 2.12 18.01
CA ILE A 168 -14.95 0.75 17.55
C ILE A 168 -15.63 -0.09 18.64
N PRO A 169 -16.78 -0.75 18.36
CA PRO A 169 -17.41 -1.60 19.36
C PRO A 169 -16.41 -2.68 19.80
N PRO A 170 -16.30 -2.97 21.11
CA PRO A 170 -15.49 -4.08 21.57
C PRO A 170 -16.00 -5.35 20.87
N TYR A 171 -15.07 -6.15 20.36
CA TYR A 171 -15.40 -7.38 19.66
C TYR A 171 -16.29 -8.26 20.55
N GLU A 172 -17.50 -8.55 20.08
CA GLU A 172 -18.56 -9.19 20.83
C GLU A 172 -18.28 -10.69 20.97
N ASN A 173 -17.32 -11.01 21.83
CA ASN A 173 -16.98 -12.38 22.21
C ASN A 173 -18.05 -12.96 23.15
N ASP A 174 -18.73 -12.11 23.92
CA ASP A 174 -19.76 -12.50 24.88
C ASP A 174 -21.00 -13.06 24.19
N LEU A 175 -21.40 -12.51 23.03
CA LEU A 175 -22.58 -13.00 22.31
C LEU A 175 -22.35 -14.42 21.73
N ILE A 176 -21.15 -14.73 21.25
CA ILE A 176 -20.80 -16.07 20.73
C ILE A 176 -20.61 -17.05 21.88
N LEU A 177 -20.02 -16.63 23.00
CA LEU A 177 -19.90 -17.47 24.20
C LEU A 177 -21.27 -17.78 24.81
N ASP A 178 -22.17 -16.80 24.91
CA ASP A 178 -23.53 -17.00 25.42
C ASP A 178 -24.36 -17.88 24.46
N LEU A 179 -24.23 -17.70 23.14
CA LEU A 179 -24.87 -18.58 22.14
C LEU A 179 -24.35 -20.03 22.21
N GLU A 180 -23.04 -20.22 22.39
CA GLU A 180 -22.44 -21.56 22.50
C GLU A 180 -22.82 -22.23 23.83
N VAL A 181 -22.89 -21.46 24.93
CA VAL A 181 -23.34 -21.92 26.25
C VAL A 181 -24.82 -22.31 26.22
N GLU A 182 -25.71 -21.48 25.66
CA GLU A 182 -27.14 -21.81 25.51
C GLU A 182 -27.40 -23.01 24.58
N LEU A 183 -26.64 -23.14 23.49
CA LEU A 183 -26.68 -24.31 22.60
C LEU A 183 -26.19 -25.59 23.30
N SER A 184 -25.25 -25.47 24.25
CA SER A 184 -24.78 -26.61 25.03
C SER A 184 -25.80 -27.08 26.08
N GLU A 185 -26.48 -26.16 26.77
CA GLU A 185 -27.51 -26.48 27.77
C GLU A 185 -28.78 -27.07 27.13
N SER A 186 -29.19 -26.54 25.97
CA SER A 186 -30.33 -27.08 25.21
C SER A 186 -30.07 -28.49 24.67
N ARG A 187 -28.83 -28.77 24.21
CA ARG A 187 -28.41 -30.11 23.77
C ARG A 187 -28.34 -31.10 24.94
N SER A 188 -27.95 -30.65 26.14
CA SER A 188 -27.95 -31.48 27.35
C SER A 188 -29.37 -31.91 27.75
N LYS A 189 -30.31 -30.96 27.84
CA LYS A 189 -31.72 -31.24 28.18
C LYS A 189 -32.44 -32.13 27.16
N GLY A 190 -32.10 -32.01 25.87
CA GLY A 190 -32.62 -32.90 24.83
C GLY A 190 -32.17 -34.36 24.99
N SER A 191 -30.98 -34.60 25.55
CA SER A 191 -30.43 -35.94 25.72
C SER A 191 -30.96 -36.70 26.94
N GLU A 192 -31.42 -35.98 27.98
CA GLU A 192 -32.09 -36.56 29.16
C GLU A 192 -33.53 -36.97 28.83
N SER A 193 -34.25 -36.16 28.05
CA SER A 193 -35.64 -36.44 27.66
C SER A 193 -35.78 -37.71 26.79
N VAL A 194 -34.76 -38.05 25.99
CA VAL A 194 -34.77 -39.25 25.13
C VAL A 194 -34.48 -40.56 25.90
N LYS A 195 -34.03 -40.49 27.16
CA LYS A 195 -33.72 -41.66 27.99
C LYS A 195 -34.87 -42.09 28.91
N GLU A 196 -35.96 -41.32 29.00
CA GLU A 196 -37.13 -41.64 29.83
C GLU A 196 -38.31 -42.30 29.08
N PHE A 197 -38.06 -42.91 27.92
CA PHE A 197 -39.01 -43.78 27.23
C PHE A 197 -38.51 -45.22 27.11
#